data_AF-A0A9X1N5G0-F1
#
_entry.id   AF-A0A9X1N5G0-F1
#
_cell.length_a   1.000
_cell.length_b   1.000
_cell.length_c   1.000
_cell.angle_alpha   90.00
_cell.angle_beta   90.00
_cell.angle_gamma   90.00
#
_symmetry.space_group_name_H-M   'P 1'
#
loop_
_entity.id
_entity.type
_entity.pdbx_description
1 polymer ?
#
loop_
_entity_poly.entity_id
_entity_poly.type
_entity_poly.pdbx_seq_one_letter_code
_entity_poly.pdbx_strand_id
1 'polypeptide(L)'
;MITYSTQPTAATSAAIRETADSFKGLFEKHFEQPTVLVEKTRAKTFIPAAFRIPIRSDASLDASTMIIFDVDQKPGDDLITLEDAEDALRDLGIEHFIYTSHSHTLEAPRFRIVISASRHFYPAEHNSICAAMLEELDEFLDGRLLKVVDPCWKVPSQCYYVYTVHPDRKNFAISFYNPGKPADIDDLKLRQSTYGIETEYKPGAPRKPGTSVGARGRSYELNRIVGGMISSSSEAEIAKRLFEVDNTLHAGDEYFRDPQYPRNRVRPGETPEMAAWRSCLSFTKSHIRSLKRKIRQHAEEKIVDKKAQSKEPMPTHDAMIKIRSIKSQPTKKGGESYLMELQVMSGDHAGRHFWNRFYGTGNHDTAIKISTSMKDKIAKATQTEVQSLKDLMKTEGKIIRARIKHKPGTSGFPAQNEIGDIFVNQ
;
A
#
# COMPACT_ATOMS: atom_id res chain seq x y z
N MET A 1 -13.83 24.91 -11.46
CA MET A 1 -13.81 26.00 -10.46
C MET A 1 -14.21 25.43 -9.11
N ILE A 2 -13.36 25.58 -8.10
CA ILE A 2 -13.57 25.14 -6.71
C ILE A 2 -14.06 26.33 -5.90
N THR A 3 -15.11 26.13 -5.09
CA THR A 3 -15.64 27.17 -4.19
C THR A 3 -15.38 26.76 -2.75
N TYR A 4 -14.84 27.67 -1.95
CA TYR A 4 -14.53 27.42 -0.54
C TYR A 4 -14.70 28.72 0.23
N SER A 5 -14.56 28.66 1.54
CA SER A 5 -14.57 29.86 2.38
C SER A 5 -13.34 29.92 3.24
N THR A 6 -12.91 31.13 3.59
CA THR A 6 -11.78 31.33 4.49
C THR A 6 -12.15 32.26 5.64
N GLN A 7 -11.38 32.16 6.72
CA GLN A 7 -11.50 33.07 7.86
C GLN A 7 -10.12 33.53 8.30
N PRO A 8 -9.95 34.78 8.76
CA PRO A 8 -8.66 35.27 9.25
C PRO A 8 -8.10 34.42 10.39
N THR A 9 -8.97 33.94 11.29
CA THR A 9 -8.63 33.00 12.37
C THR A 9 -9.83 32.11 12.71
N ALA A 10 -9.55 30.99 13.39
CA ALA A 10 -10.58 30.04 13.86
C ALA A 10 -11.58 30.63 14.88
N ALA A 11 -11.23 31.76 15.52
CA ALA A 11 -12.06 32.43 16.52
C ALA A 11 -13.19 33.26 15.91
N THR A 12 -13.08 33.60 14.62
CA THR A 12 -14.10 34.39 13.93
C THR A 12 -15.23 33.48 13.42
N SER A 13 -16.43 34.03 13.30
CA SER A 13 -17.57 33.37 12.63
C SER A 13 -17.78 33.88 11.22
N ALA A 14 -17.23 35.04 10.85
CA ALA A 14 -17.32 35.57 9.50
C ALA A 14 -16.59 34.65 8.50
N ALA A 15 -17.29 34.25 7.44
CA ALA A 15 -16.76 33.40 6.38
C ALA A 15 -16.67 34.20 5.07
N ILE A 16 -15.46 34.27 4.50
CA ILE A 16 -15.21 34.97 3.25
C ILE A 16 -15.21 33.94 2.13
N ARG A 17 -16.20 34.03 1.22
CA ARG A 17 -16.28 33.15 0.05
C ARG A 17 -15.12 33.42 -0.90
N GLU A 18 -14.48 32.36 -1.33
CA GLU A 18 -13.32 32.37 -2.22
C GLU A 18 -13.54 31.36 -3.35
N THR A 19 -12.81 31.55 -4.45
CA THR A 19 -12.80 30.62 -5.57
C THR A 19 -11.37 30.30 -5.97
N ALA A 20 -11.19 29.15 -6.60
CA ALA A 20 -9.97 28.75 -7.29
C ALA A 20 -10.35 28.13 -8.64
N ASP A 21 -9.56 28.37 -9.68
CA ASP A 21 -9.87 27.88 -11.03
C ASP A 21 -9.87 26.35 -11.10
N SER A 22 -8.96 25.73 -10.35
CA SER A 22 -8.80 24.28 -10.22
C SER A 22 -8.48 23.88 -8.78
N PHE A 23 -8.56 22.59 -8.49
CA PHE A 23 -8.17 22.04 -7.20
C PHE A 23 -6.66 22.16 -6.95
N LYS A 24 -5.84 21.99 -8.00
CA LYS A 24 -4.41 22.35 -7.96
C LYS A 24 -4.19 23.84 -7.65
N GLY A 25 -4.97 24.73 -8.23
CA GLY A 25 -4.86 26.18 -7.95
C GLY A 25 -5.20 26.53 -6.50
N LEU A 26 -6.14 25.81 -5.87
CA LEU A 26 -6.38 25.92 -4.43
C LEU A 26 -5.16 25.49 -3.62
N PHE A 27 -4.54 24.36 -3.99
CA PHE A 27 -3.32 23.84 -3.36
C PHE A 27 -2.17 24.85 -3.46
N GLU A 28 -1.86 25.33 -4.66
CA GLU A 28 -0.79 26.31 -4.91
C GLU A 28 -1.02 27.61 -4.11
N LYS A 29 -2.28 28.06 -3.99
CA LYS A 29 -2.62 29.30 -3.27
C LYS A 29 -2.42 29.21 -1.75
N HIS A 30 -2.68 28.06 -1.11
CA HIS A 30 -2.75 27.99 0.37
C HIS A 30 -1.96 26.84 1.03
N PHE A 31 -1.54 25.84 0.26
CA PHE A 31 -1.05 24.56 0.80
C PHE A 31 0.32 24.14 0.24
N GLU A 32 0.81 24.75 -0.83
CA GLU A 32 2.13 24.41 -1.36
C GLU A 32 3.27 24.78 -0.40
N GLN A 33 3.14 25.91 0.31
CA GLN A 33 4.16 26.40 1.23
C GLN A 33 3.58 26.62 2.64
N PRO A 34 4.27 26.18 3.70
CA PRO A 34 3.76 26.33 5.05
C PRO A 34 3.92 27.76 5.54
N THR A 35 2.90 28.26 6.23
CA THR A 35 3.07 29.44 7.09
C THR A 35 3.71 29.00 8.40
N VAL A 36 4.87 29.57 8.76
CA VAL A 36 5.57 29.21 10.00
C VAL A 36 5.05 30.10 11.14
N LEU A 37 4.42 29.49 12.15
CA LEU A 37 3.84 30.19 13.31
C LEU A 37 4.09 29.42 14.61
N VAL A 38 4.45 30.14 15.66
CA VAL A 38 4.50 29.56 17.02
C VAL A 38 3.08 29.22 17.49
N GLU A 39 2.17 30.19 17.41
CA GLU A 39 0.77 30.02 17.82
C GLU A 39 -0.15 29.73 16.63
N LYS A 40 -0.71 28.51 16.59
CA LYS A 40 -1.63 28.10 15.50
C LYS A 40 -2.92 28.92 15.44
N THR A 41 -3.37 29.50 16.55
CA THR A 41 -4.64 30.25 16.64
C THR A 41 -4.64 31.51 15.77
N ARG A 42 -3.46 32.02 15.42
CA ARG A 42 -3.27 33.16 14.52
C ARG A 42 -3.31 32.79 13.04
N ALA A 43 -3.36 31.49 12.71
CA ALA A 43 -3.38 31.04 11.34
C ALA A 43 -4.76 31.22 10.69
N LYS A 44 -4.74 31.51 9.39
CA LYS A 44 -5.93 31.51 8.54
C LYS A 44 -6.57 30.12 8.54
N THR A 45 -7.89 30.07 8.47
CA THR A 45 -8.63 28.82 8.28
C THR A 45 -9.31 28.79 6.92
N PHE A 46 -9.61 27.59 6.45
CA PHE A 46 -10.47 27.35 5.31
C PHE A 46 -11.57 26.35 5.67
N ILE A 47 -12.66 26.42 4.94
CA ILE A 47 -13.85 25.58 5.08
C ILE A 47 -14.14 25.04 3.68
N PRO A 48 -14.36 23.71 3.50
CA PRO A 48 -14.55 23.09 2.20
C PRO A 48 -15.93 23.37 1.57
N ALA A 49 -16.53 24.51 1.91
CA ALA A 49 -17.89 24.87 1.56
C ALA A 49 -18.07 26.37 1.28
N ALA A 50 -19.12 26.67 0.53
CA ALA A 50 -19.66 28.01 0.36
C ALA A 50 -20.81 28.23 1.35
N PHE A 51 -21.01 29.49 1.75
CA PHE A 51 -22.12 29.87 2.61
C PHE A 51 -23.06 30.83 1.90
N ARG A 52 -24.38 30.62 2.09
CA ARG A 52 -25.42 31.55 1.62
C ARG A 52 -25.44 32.85 2.43
N ILE A 53 -25.16 32.73 3.73
CA ILE A 53 -24.97 33.83 4.67
C ILE A 53 -23.52 33.72 5.16
N PRO A 54 -22.69 34.77 5.12
CA PRO A 54 -21.24 34.70 5.38
C PRO A 54 -20.89 34.48 6.87
N ILE A 55 -21.52 33.50 7.50
CA ILE A 55 -21.38 33.10 8.90
C ILE A 55 -21.17 31.58 8.93
N ARG A 56 -20.07 31.15 9.55
CA ARG A 56 -19.75 29.74 9.79
C ARG A 56 -20.79 29.11 10.71
N SER A 57 -21.76 28.45 10.10
CA SER A 57 -22.72 27.55 10.75
C SER A 57 -23.29 26.60 9.70
N ASP A 58 -23.64 25.37 10.10
CA ASP A 58 -24.23 24.38 9.18
C ASP A 58 -25.50 24.90 8.53
N ALA A 59 -26.32 25.66 9.28
CA ALA A 59 -27.55 26.27 8.79
C ALA A 59 -27.31 27.35 7.72
N SER A 60 -26.10 27.90 7.61
CA SER A 60 -25.74 28.91 6.61
C SER A 60 -25.00 28.33 5.40
N LEU A 61 -24.78 27.02 5.37
CA LEU A 61 -24.04 26.35 4.30
C LEU A 61 -24.91 26.25 3.04
N ASP A 62 -24.31 26.53 1.89
CA ASP A 62 -24.92 26.41 0.57
C ASP A 62 -24.59 25.03 -0.01
N ALA A 63 -23.30 24.79 -0.29
CA ALA A 63 -22.80 23.50 -0.74
C ALA A 63 -21.31 23.33 -0.41
N SER A 64 -20.87 22.08 -0.37
CA SER A 64 -19.47 21.67 -0.22
C SER A 64 -18.89 21.24 -1.57
N THR A 65 -17.58 21.43 -1.75
CA THR A 65 -16.89 21.07 -3.01
C THR A 65 -15.70 20.14 -2.81
N MET A 66 -15.44 19.74 -1.57
CA MET A 66 -14.29 18.92 -1.18
C MET A 66 -14.68 18.05 0.02
N ILE A 67 -14.00 16.92 0.16
CA ILE A 67 -14.08 16.02 1.32
C ILE A 67 -12.78 16.16 2.11
N ILE A 68 -12.87 16.28 3.44
CA ILE A 68 -11.69 16.44 4.31
C ILE A 68 -11.75 15.43 5.47
N PHE A 69 -10.61 14.76 5.69
CA PHE A 69 -10.38 13.96 6.88
C PHE A 69 -9.19 14.51 7.67
N ASP A 70 -9.40 14.82 8.95
CA ASP A 70 -8.36 15.27 9.87
C ASP A 70 -7.84 14.07 10.66
N VAL A 71 -6.61 13.65 10.38
CA VAL A 71 -5.96 12.52 11.02
C VAL A 71 -5.23 13.04 12.26
N ASP A 72 -5.81 12.83 13.44
CA ASP A 72 -5.31 13.33 14.74
C ASP A 72 -4.79 12.19 15.63
N GLN A 73 -3.71 11.56 15.17
CA GLN A 73 -3.09 10.44 15.87
C GLN A 73 -2.44 10.87 17.19
N LYS A 74 -2.58 10.00 18.20
CA LYS A 74 -1.97 10.11 19.52
C LYS A 74 -0.90 9.04 19.72
N PRO A 75 0.08 9.27 20.60
CA PRO A 75 1.04 8.24 20.98
C PRO A 75 0.32 6.96 21.44
N GLY A 76 0.62 5.83 20.81
CA GLY A 76 -0.02 4.55 21.09
C GLY A 76 -1.19 4.18 20.19
N ASP A 77 -1.60 5.00 19.23
CA ASP A 77 -2.60 4.65 18.22
C ASP A 77 -2.07 3.69 17.13
N ASP A 78 -3.00 3.09 16.36
CA ASP A 78 -2.66 2.29 15.17
C ASP A 78 -2.11 3.26 14.11
N LEU A 79 -0.77 3.46 14.10
CA LEU A 79 -0.16 4.48 13.25
C LEU A 79 -0.49 4.26 11.75
N ILE A 80 -1.00 5.31 11.11
CA ILE A 80 -1.15 5.51 9.67
C ILE A 80 -0.15 6.57 9.27
N THR A 81 0.74 6.25 8.33
CA THR A 81 1.70 7.22 7.83
C THR A 81 1.09 8.06 6.71
N LEU A 82 1.73 9.17 6.33
CA LEU A 82 1.29 9.92 5.15
C LEU A 82 1.37 9.06 3.88
N GLU A 83 2.41 8.22 3.79
CA GLU A 83 2.63 7.32 2.66
C GLU A 83 1.53 6.27 2.55
N ASP A 84 1.06 5.71 3.67
CA ASP A 84 -0.08 4.78 3.68
C ASP A 84 -1.35 5.46 3.13
N ALA A 85 -1.63 6.70 3.56
CA ALA A 85 -2.78 7.46 3.09
C ALA A 85 -2.66 7.86 1.61
N GLU A 86 -1.47 8.29 1.17
CA GLU A 86 -1.19 8.57 -0.25
C GLU A 86 -1.37 7.31 -1.10
N ASP A 87 -0.86 6.18 -0.63
CA ASP A 87 -0.98 4.90 -1.31
C ASP A 87 -2.45 4.52 -1.53
N ALA A 88 -3.30 4.69 -0.51
CA ALA A 88 -4.74 4.45 -0.62
C ALA A 88 -5.39 5.36 -1.69
N LEU A 89 -5.14 6.66 -1.62
CA LEU A 89 -5.75 7.64 -2.53
C LEU A 89 -5.30 7.46 -3.98
N ARG A 90 -4.01 7.16 -4.20
CA ARG A 90 -3.48 6.87 -5.55
C ARG A 90 -4.00 5.56 -6.11
N ASP A 91 -4.30 4.60 -5.25
CA ASP A 91 -4.89 3.33 -5.66
C ASP A 91 -6.34 3.48 -6.16
N LEU A 92 -7.07 4.41 -5.56
CA LEU A 92 -8.40 4.84 -6.03
C LEU A 92 -8.32 5.76 -7.26
N GLY A 93 -7.14 6.30 -7.58
CA GLY A 93 -6.95 7.22 -8.70
C GLY A 93 -7.59 8.59 -8.50
N ILE A 94 -7.78 8.99 -7.24
CA ILE A 94 -8.51 10.21 -6.86
C ILE A 94 -7.56 11.41 -6.81
N GLU A 95 -8.00 12.55 -7.29
CA GLU A 95 -7.30 13.84 -7.18
C GLU A 95 -7.39 14.37 -5.74
N HIS A 96 -6.22 14.53 -5.10
CA HIS A 96 -6.11 14.86 -3.68
C HIS A 96 -4.85 15.68 -3.38
N PHE A 97 -4.83 16.32 -2.21
CA PHE A 97 -3.60 16.78 -1.58
C PHE A 97 -3.60 16.41 -0.10
N ILE A 98 -2.40 16.22 0.44
CA ILE A 98 -2.18 15.97 1.87
C ILE A 98 -1.27 17.05 2.42
N TYR A 99 -1.51 17.47 3.65
CA TYR A 99 -0.61 18.36 4.36
C TYR A 99 -0.56 18.06 5.85
N THR A 100 0.63 18.16 6.43
CA THR A 100 0.84 17.98 7.88
C THR A 100 0.21 19.13 8.65
N SER A 101 -0.38 18.82 9.79
CA SER A 101 -0.93 19.83 10.71
C SER A 101 0.19 20.52 11.51
N HIS A 102 -0.12 21.67 12.13
CA HIS A 102 0.80 22.36 13.05
C HIS A 102 1.29 21.47 14.21
N SER A 103 0.47 20.50 14.61
CA SER A 103 0.74 19.58 15.73
C SER A 103 1.46 18.29 15.33
N HIS A 104 1.86 18.14 14.05
CA HIS A 104 2.54 16.97 13.53
C HIS A 104 3.90 16.71 14.22
N THR A 105 4.14 15.46 14.63
CA THR A 105 5.49 14.97 14.98
C THR A 105 5.72 13.60 14.34
N LEU A 106 6.95 13.09 14.39
CA LEU A 106 7.27 11.75 13.87
C LEU A 106 6.61 10.64 14.67
N GLU A 107 6.48 10.82 15.99
CA GLU A 107 5.87 9.85 16.91
C GLU A 107 4.33 9.87 16.85
N ALA A 108 3.75 11.00 16.46
CA ALA A 108 2.32 11.22 16.32
C ALA A 108 2.04 11.97 15.01
N PRO A 109 2.00 11.26 13.87
CA PRO A 109 1.81 11.87 12.57
C PRO A 109 0.40 12.46 12.49
N ARG A 110 0.31 13.78 12.34
CA ARG A 110 -0.98 14.47 12.19
C ARG A 110 -1.05 15.21 10.88
N PHE A 111 -2.05 14.92 10.08
CA PHE A 111 -2.17 15.44 8.73
C PHE A 111 -3.62 15.49 8.30
N ARG A 112 -3.91 16.24 7.25
CA ARG A 112 -5.24 16.32 6.64
C ARG A 112 -5.18 15.78 5.23
N ILE A 113 -6.17 14.97 4.91
CA ILE A 113 -6.44 14.47 3.57
C ILE A 113 -7.52 15.36 2.98
N VAL A 114 -7.26 16.00 1.84
CA VAL A 114 -8.25 16.81 1.12
C VAL A 114 -8.47 16.22 -0.26
N ILE A 115 -9.73 15.94 -0.57
CA ILE A 115 -10.16 15.24 -1.77
C ILE A 115 -11.08 16.16 -2.57
N SER A 116 -10.83 16.23 -3.88
CA SER A 116 -11.69 16.97 -4.80
C SER A 116 -13.01 16.23 -5.05
N ALA A 117 -14.11 16.98 -5.18
CA ALA A 117 -15.42 16.43 -5.52
C ALA A 117 -15.75 16.68 -6.99
N SER A 118 -16.33 15.69 -7.68
CA SER A 118 -16.77 15.80 -9.10
C SER A 118 -17.88 16.83 -9.31
N ARG A 119 -18.70 17.07 -8.29
CA ARG A 119 -19.70 18.13 -8.24
C ARG A 119 -19.83 18.67 -6.83
N HIS A 120 -20.53 19.79 -6.69
CA HIS A 120 -20.94 20.27 -5.38
C HIS A 120 -21.95 19.31 -4.74
N PHE A 121 -21.95 19.24 -3.41
CA PHE A 121 -22.93 18.46 -2.64
C PHE A 121 -23.51 19.27 -1.48
N TYR A 122 -24.78 19.00 -1.17
CA TYR A 122 -25.57 19.74 -0.20
C TYR A 122 -25.36 19.22 1.23
N PRO A 123 -25.65 20.04 2.26
CA PRO A 123 -25.55 19.62 3.66
C PRO A 123 -26.25 18.29 3.98
N ALA A 124 -27.41 18.05 3.35
CA ALA A 124 -28.19 16.82 3.55
C ALA A 124 -27.49 15.56 3.03
N GLU A 125 -26.56 15.69 2.08
CA GLU A 125 -25.81 14.58 1.49
C GLU A 125 -24.47 14.34 2.21
N HIS A 126 -23.96 15.35 2.94
CA HIS A 126 -22.59 15.42 3.47
C HIS A 126 -22.15 14.15 4.20
N ASN A 127 -22.91 13.73 5.22
CA ASN A 127 -22.50 12.59 6.05
C ASN A 127 -22.46 11.28 5.26
N SER A 128 -23.41 11.05 4.36
CA SER A 128 -23.43 9.84 3.53
C SER A 128 -22.24 9.77 2.56
N ILE A 129 -21.89 10.90 1.94
CA ILE A 129 -20.75 11.01 1.03
C ILE A 129 -19.42 10.83 1.77
N CYS A 130 -19.24 11.56 2.88
CA CYS A 130 -18.02 11.47 3.67
C CYS A 130 -17.85 10.08 4.30
N ALA A 131 -18.93 9.45 4.76
CA ALA A 131 -18.89 8.08 5.26
C ALA A 131 -18.48 7.08 4.15
N ALA A 132 -19.05 7.20 2.95
CA ALA A 132 -18.70 6.34 1.82
C ALA A 132 -17.23 6.51 1.41
N MET A 133 -16.73 7.74 1.36
CA MET A 133 -15.31 8.00 1.05
C MET A 133 -14.39 7.49 2.16
N LEU A 134 -14.78 7.64 3.42
CA LEU A 134 -14.04 7.10 4.56
C LEU A 134 -13.97 5.57 4.48
N GLU A 135 -15.08 4.92 4.10
CA GLU A 135 -15.15 3.47 3.95
C GLU A 135 -14.19 2.96 2.87
N GLU A 136 -14.14 3.62 1.72
CA GLU A 136 -13.21 3.25 0.64
C GLU A 136 -11.74 3.38 1.05
N LEU A 137 -11.38 4.49 1.71
CA LEU A 137 -10.00 4.68 2.17
C LEU A 137 -9.63 3.69 3.25
N ASP A 138 -10.56 3.45 4.17
CA ASP A 138 -10.31 2.59 5.33
C ASP A 138 -10.36 1.10 4.99
N GLU A 139 -10.96 0.74 3.87
CA GLU A 139 -10.84 -0.60 3.28
C GLU A 139 -9.36 -0.90 2.95
N PHE A 140 -8.64 0.09 2.38
CA PHE A 140 -7.21 -0.01 2.11
C PHE A 140 -6.37 0.05 3.39
N LEU A 141 -6.75 0.92 4.33
CA LEU A 141 -6.01 1.20 5.56
C LEU A 141 -6.37 0.26 6.71
N ASP A 142 -7.10 -0.81 6.43
CA ASP A 142 -7.44 -1.86 7.36
C ASP A 142 -8.21 -1.35 8.60
N GLY A 143 -9.22 -0.50 8.43
CA GLY A 143 -10.02 0.01 9.55
C GLY A 143 -9.27 0.95 10.51
N ARG A 144 -8.00 1.25 10.24
CA ARG A 144 -7.17 2.11 11.10
C ARG A 144 -7.60 3.56 11.00
N LEU A 145 -8.01 4.02 9.82
CA LEU A 145 -8.35 5.43 9.57
C LEU A 145 -9.52 5.87 10.41
N LEU A 146 -10.58 5.05 10.51
CA LEU A 146 -11.72 5.35 11.37
C LEU A 146 -11.34 5.55 12.85
N LYS A 147 -10.27 4.90 13.34
CA LYS A 147 -9.85 5.01 14.74
C LYS A 147 -9.13 6.32 15.06
N VAL A 148 -8.54 6.95 14.06
CA VAL A 148 -7.64 8.11 14.22
C VAL A 148 -8.13 9.38 13.54
N VAL A 149 -9.18 9.28 12.72
CA VAL A 149 -9.82 10.45 12.11
C VAL A 149 -10.64 11.20 13.16
N ASP A 150 -10.44 12.51 13.26
CA ASP A 150 -11.22 13.37 14.15
C ASP A 150 -12.68 13.44 13.65
N PRO A 151 -13.69 13.28 14.52
CA PRO A 151 -15.10 13.30 14.14
C PRO A 151 -15.60 14.59 13.46
N CYS A 152 -14.80 15.65 13.40
CA CYS A 152 -15.14 16.89 12.73
C CYS A 152 -15.52 16.74 11.25
N TRP A 153 -15.15 15.63 10.58
CA TRP A 153 -15.63 15.31 9.23
C TRP A 153 -17.15 15.20 9.14
N LYS A 154 -17.85 14.97 10.26
CA LYS A 154 -19.32 14.92 10.37
C LYS A 154 -19.98 16.31 10.39
N VAL A 155 -19.19 17.39 10.49
CA VAL A 155 -19.67 18.77 10.63
C VAL A 155 -19.41 19.52 9.32
N PRO A 156 -20.44 19.80 8.50
CA PRO A 156 -20.27 20.46 7.20
C PRO A 156 -19.57 21.82 7.26
N SER A 157 -19.82 22.61 8.31
CA SER A 157 -19.22 23.93 8.51
C SER A 157 -17.86 23.89 9.23
N GLN A 158 -17.27 22.70 9.41
CA GLN A 158 -15.97 22.55 10.06
C GLN A 158 -14.92 23.42 9.37
N CYS A 159 -14.20 24.22 10.17
CA CYS A 159 -13.03 24.94 9.67
C CYS A 159 -11.76 24.15 9.97
N TYR A 160 -10.81 24.23 9.05
CA TYR A 160 -9.50 23.63 9.17
C TYR A 160 -8.44 24.72 9.02
N TYR A 161 -7.32 24.59 9.71
CA TYR A 161 -6.20 25.50 9.49
C TYR A 161 -5.59 25.27 8.10
N VAL A 162 -5.25 26.35 7.40
CA VAL A 162 -4.40 26.27 6.20
C VAL A 162 -3.01 25.74 6.57
N TYR A 163 -2.20 25.37 5.58
CA TYR A 163 -0.92 24.72 5.85
C TYR A 163 0.00 25.60 6.71
N THR A 164 0.15 25.20 7.98
CA THR A 164 0.85 25.97 9.01
C THR A 164 1.68 25.02 9.86
N VAL A 165 2.92 25.41 10.19
CA VAL A 165 3.86 24.60 10.97
C VAL A 165 4.48 25.38 12.13
N HIS A 166 4.76 24.69 13.24
CA HIS A 166 5.58 25.22 14.32
C HIS A 166 7.06 25.34 13.86
N PRO A 167 7.81 26.39 14.23
CA PRO A 167 9.23 26.53 13.88
C PRO A 167 10.07 25.26 14.11
N ASP A 168 9.93 24.66 15.29
CA ASP A 168 10.67 23.44 15.69
C ASP A 168 10.35 22.19 14.86
N ARG A 169 9.26 22.22 14.09
CA ARG A 169 8.74 21.07 13.33
C ARG A 169 8.84 21.29 11.82
N LYS A 170 9.39 22.43 11.38
CA LYS A 170 9.45 22.84 9.97
C LYS A 170 10.12 21.78 9.08
N ASN A 171 11.15 21.10 9.59
CA ASN A 171 11.91 20.10 8.83
C ASN A 171 11.10 18.82 8.52
N PHE A 172 10.00 18.60 9.24
CA PHE A 172 9.11 17.45 9.05
C PHE A 172 7.76 17.88 8.46
N ALA A 173 7.63 19.15 8.06
CA ALA A 173 6.43 19.65 7.41
C ALA A 173 6.35 19.10 5.99
N ILE A 174 5.28 18.39 5.69
CA ILE A 174 5.06 17.79 4.38
C ILE A 174 3.74 18.31 3.84
N SER A 175 3.76 18.80 2.60
CA SER A 175 2.56 18.96 1.81
C SER A 175 2.83 18.65 0.35
N PHE A 176 1.91 17.93 -0.27
CA PHE A 176 2.00 17.56 -1.67
C PHE A 176 0.62 17.43 -2.29
N TYR A 177 0.60 17.59 -3.60
CA TYR A 177 -0.56 17.44 -4.45
C TYR A 177 -0.36 16.26 -5.40
N ASN A 178 -1.40 15.47 -5.60
CA ASN A 178 -1.41 14.37 -6.55
C ASN A 178 -2.57 14.52 -7.54
N PRO A 179 -2.29 14.56 -8.86
CA PRO A 179 -3.33 14.60 -9.87
C PRO A 179 -4.10 13.27 -9.91
N GLY A 180 -5.37 13.34 -10.31
CA GLY A 180 -6.25 12.17 -10.42
C GLY A 180 -7.61 12.57 -10.99
N LYS A 181 -8.63 11.76 -10.73
CA LYS A 181 -10.02 12.12 -11.00
C LYS A 181 -10.69 12.65 -9.73
N PRO A 182 -11.57 13.65 -9.81
CA PRO A 182 -12.41 14.00 -8.68
C PRO A 182 -13.23 12.81 -8.18
N ALA A 183 -13.49 12.74 -6.88
CA ALA A 183 -14.33 11.71 -6.29
C ALA A 183 -15.76 11.79 -6.87
N ASP A 184 -16.30 10.65 -7.30
CA ASP A 184 -17.64 10.56 -7.88
C ASP A 184 -18.70 10.70 -6.78
N ILE A 185 -19.30 11.88 -6.69
CA ILE A 185 -20.22 12.21 -5.61
C ILE A 185 -21.56 11.50 -5.79
N ASP A 186 -21.98 11.24 -7.03
CA ASP A 186 -23.23 10.53 -7.29
C ASP A 186 -23.09 9.05 -6.89
N ASP A 187 -21.97 8.42 -7.22
CA ASP A 187 -21.68 7.06 -6.77
C ASP A 187 -21.57 6.97 -5.23
N LEU A 188 -20.80 7.88 -4.61
CA LEU A 188 -20.66 7.91 -3.14
C LEU A 188 -22.01 8.12 -2.43
N LYS A 189 -22.88 8.98 -2.97
CA LYS A 189 -24.23 9.20 -2.44
C LYS A 189 -25.10 7.96 -2.57
N LEU A 190 -25.06 7.27 -3.72
CA LEU A 190 -25.89 6.09 -4.00
C LEU A 190 -25.60 4.93 -3.04
N ARG A 191 -24.37 4.86 -2.51
CA ARG A 191 -23.96 3.84 -1.53
C ARG A 191 -24.67 3.96 -0.19
N GLN A 192 -25.16 5.16 0.16
CA GLN A 192 -25.84 5.42 1.44
C GLN A 192 -25.05 4.90 2.66
N SER A 193 -23.72 5.01 2.62
CA SER A 193 -22.87 4.45 3.66
C SER A 193 -23.12 5.15 5.00
N THR A 194 -23.19 4.35 6.06
CA THR A 194 -23.23 4.82 7.45
C THR A 194 -21.90 4.66 8.17
N TYR A 195 -20.84 4.37 7.41
CA TYR A 195 -19.52 4.05 7.94
C TYR A 195 -18.97 5.16 8.84
N GLY A 196 -18.65 4.80 10.09
CA GLY A 196 -18.14 5.74 11.09
C GLY A 196 -19.15 6.76 11.63
N ILE A 197 -20.37 6.85 11.10
CA ILE A 197 -21.40 7.78 11.58
C ILE A 197 -21.85 7.37 12.98
N GLU A 198 -22.27 6.10 13.13
CA GLU A 198 -22.84 5.55 14.37
C GLU A 198 -21.78 5.13 15.40
N THR A 199 -20.50 5.14 15.01
CA THR A 199 -19.41 4.67 15.87
C THR A 199 -18.89 5.82 16.73
N GLU A 200 -19.27 5.87 18.01
CA GLU A 200 -18.41 6.49 19.04
C GLU A 200 -17.23 5.55 19.28
N TYR A 201 -16.07 5.83 18.69
CA TYR A 201 -14.86 5.09 19.04
C TYR A 201 -14.47 5.46 20.47
N LYS A 202 -14.79 4.58 21.43
CA LYS A 202 -14.22 4.61 22.77
C LYS A 202 -12.91 3.83 22.70
N PRO A 203 -11.74 4.46 22.90
CA PRO A 203 -10.48 3.73 22.93
C PRO A 203 -10.62 2.66 24.01
N GLY A 204 -10.56 1.38 23.61
CA GLY A 204 -10.59 0.28 24.55
C GLY A 204 -9.46 0.44 25.56
N ALA A 205 -9.70 0.05 26.81
CA ALA A 205 -8.66 0.04 27.82
C ALA A 205 -7.39 -0.64 27.26
N PRO A 206 -6.18 -0.09 27.52
CA PRO A 206 -4.95 -0.69 27.04
C PRO A 206 -4.89 -2.15 27.48
N ARG A 207 -4.86 -3.07 26.51
CA ARG A 207 -4.75 -4.50 26.79
C ARG A 207 -3.45 -4.75 27.57
N LYS A 208 -3.51 -5.61 28.59
CA LYS A 208 -2.32 -6.05 29.31
C LYS A 208 -1.31 -6.64 28.29
N PRO A 209 -0.03 -6.24 28.33
CA PRO A 209 0.97 -6.79 27.43
C PRO A 209 1.13 -8.28 27.74
N GLY A 210 0.68 -9.12 26.82
CA GLY A 210 0.94 -10.56 26.78
C GLY A 210 1.58 -10.88 25.43
N THR A 211 2.33 -11.98 25.37
CA THR A 211 3.15 -12.44 24.23
C THR A 211 2.40 -12.72 22.91
N SER A 212 1.10 -12.42 22.84
CA SER A 212 0.35 -12.35 21.59
C SER A 212 0.38 -10.92 21.05
N VAL A 213 1.12 -10.72 19.97
CA VAL A 213 1.01 -9.48 19.19
C VAL A 213 -0.45 -9.39 18.74
N GLY A 214 -1.22 -8.45 19.32
CA GLY A 214 -2.64 -8.28 18.97
C GLY A 214 -2.82 -7.98 17.48
N ALA A 215 -4.05 -7.75 17.02
CA ALA A 215 -4.35 -7.55 15.60
C ALA A 215 -3.46 -6.53 14.83
N ARG A 216 -2.85 -5.56 15.55
CA ARG A 216 -1.78 -4.68 15.02
C ARG A 216 -0.55 -5.44 14.50
N GLY A 217 -0.05 -6.46 15.20
CA GLY A 217 1.07 -7.29 14.75
C GLY A 217 0.74 -8.25 13.62
N ARG A 218 -0.52 -8.70 13.56
CA ARG A 218 -0.99 -9.66 12.56
C ARG A 218 -1.00 -9.05 11.16
N SER A 219 -1.39 -7.77 11.04
CA SER A 219 -1.26 -7.04 9.77
C SER A 219 0.18 -7.05 9.22
N TYR A 220 1.18 -6.87 10.09
CA TYR A 220 2.60 -6.93 9.69
C TYR A 220 3.05 -8.32 9.26
N GLU A 221 2.59 -9.37 9.94
CA GLU A 221 2.88 -10.76 9.55
C GLU A 221 2.28 -11.09 8.18
N LEU A 222 1.01 -10.74 7.97
CA LEU A 222 0.32 -10.89 6.69
C LEU A 222 1.01 -10.06 5.60
N ASN A 223 1.46 -8.84 5.91
CA ASN A 223 2.23 -8.00 4.99
C ASN A 223 3.57 -8.63 4.59
N ARG A 224 4.24 -9.32 5.53
CA ARG A 224 5.48 -10.04 5.23
C ARG A 224 5.22 -11.21 4.28
N ILE A 225 4.09 -11.90 4.40
CA ILE A 225 3.68 -12.97 3.47
C ILE A 225 3.43 -12.37 2.08
N VAL A 226 2.68 -11.27 1.98
CA VAL A 226 2.47 -10.56 0.70
C VAL A 226 3.81 -10.18 0.08
N GLY A 227 4.69 -9.51 0.84
CA GLY A 227 6.01 -9.09 0.36
C GLY A 227 6.90 -10.24 -0.10
N GLY A 228 6.83 -11.40 0.56
CA GLY A 228 7.56 -12.60 0.15
C GLY A 228 7.02 -13.26 -1.12
N MET A 229 5.75 -13.05 -1.45
CA MET A 229 5.09 -13.71 -2.58
C MET A 229 4.84 -12.81 -3.78
N ILE A 230 4.86 -11.48 -3.62
CA ILE A 230 4.44 -10.50 -4.63
C ILE A 230 5.14 -10.63 -5.99
N SER A 231 6.41 -11.02 -5.97
CA SER A 231 7.21 -11.23 -7.19
C SER A 231 6.86 -12.56 -7.86
N SER A 232 6.49 -13.58 -7.11
CA SER A 232 6.52 -14.98 -7.57
C SER A 232 5.17 -15.72 -7.48
N SER A 233 4.08 -15.01 -7.18
CA SER A 233 2.73 -15.56 -7.03
C SER A 233 1.68 -14.58 -7.55
N SER A 234 0.58 -15.09 -8.11
CA SER A 234 -0.58 -14.29 -8.51
C SER A 234 -1.34 -13.75 -7.29
N GLU A 235 -2.17 -12.72 -7.49
CA GLU A 235 -3.02 -12.14 -6.44
C GLU A 235 -3.90 -13.21 -5.76
N ALA A 236 -4.51 -14.11 -6.55
CA ALA A 236 -5.33 -15.20 -6.03
C ALA A 236 -4.54 -16.23 -5.20
N GLU A 237 -3.32 -16.56 -5.62
CA GLU A 237 -2.42 -17.47 -4.86
C GLU A 237 -2.00 -16.83 -3.53
N ILE A 238 -1.74 -15.52 -3.51
CA ILE A 238 -1.39 -14.77 -2.30
C ILE A 238 -2.60 -14.73 -1.34
N ALA A 239 -3.78 -14.35 -1.84
CA ALA A 239 -4.99 -14.29 -1.02
C ALA A 239 -5.34 -15.64 -0.39
N LYS A 240 -5.26 -16.72 -1.18
CA LYS A 240 -5.49 -18.08 -0.68
C LYS A 240 -4.50 -18.42 0.44
N ARG A 241 -3.21 -18.11 0.24
CA ARG A 241 -2.18 -18.39 1.24
C ARG A 241 -2.38 -17.59 2.53
N LEU A 242 -2.75 -16.31 2.42
CA LEU A 242 -3.05 -15.48 3.58
C LEU A 242 -4.23 -16.04 4.37
N PHE A 243 -5.31 -16.42 3.68
CA PHE A 243 -6.50 -16.96 4.32
C PHE A 243 -6.24 -18.33 4.99
N GLU A 244 -5.45 -19.20 4.35
CA GLU A 244 -5.00 -20.46 4.96
C GLU A 244 -4.18 -20.21 6.22
N VAL A 245 -3.23 -19.25 6.18
CA VAL A 245 -2.39 -18.92 7.34
C VAL A 245 -3.23 -18.37 8.47
N ASP A 246 -4.14 -17.44 8.18
CA ASP A 246 -5.05 -16.86 9.19
C ASP A 246 -5.93 -17.94 9.84
N ASN A 247 -6.51 -18.84 9.04
CA ASN A 247 -7.35 -19.92 9.55
C ASN A 247 -6.60 -21.02 10.33
N THR A 248 -5.30 -21.20 10.08
CA THR A 248 -4.53 -22.31 10.67
C THR A 248 -3.64 -21.87 11.83
N LEU A 249 -2.88 -20.79 11.67
CA LEU A 249 -1.99 -20.29 12.70
C LEU A 249 -2.69 -19.39 13.71
N HIS A 250 -3.87 -18.86 13.38
CA HIS A 250 -4.62 -17.92 14.22
C HIS A 250 -6.06 -18.39 14.47
N ALA A 251 -6.32 -19.70 14.43
CA ALA A 251 -7.63 -20.26 14.71
C ALA A 251 -8.21 -19.76 16.06
N GLY A 252 -9.42 -19.21 16.05
CA GLY A 252 -10.10 -18.61 17.20
C GLY A 252 -9.73 -17.15 17.50
N ASP A 253 -8.76 -16.57 16.80
CA ASP A 253 -8.43 -15.14 16.81
C ASP A 253 -8.02 -14.73 15.39
N GLU A 254 -8.85 -15.05 14.40
CA GLU A 254 -8.57 -14.80 12.99
C GLU A 254 -8.65 -13.30 12.66
N TYR A 255 -7.65 -12.78 11.99
CA TYR A 255 -7.58 -11.37 11.64
C TYR A 255 -8.70 -10.95 10.70
N PHE A 256 -9.04 -11.76 9.69
CA PHE A 256 -10.10 -11.42 8.73
C PHE A 256 -11.52 -11.60 9.28
N ARG A 257 -11.66 -12.10 10.52
CA ARG A 257 -12.95 -12.24 11.22
C ARG A 257 -13.12 -11.27 12.40
N ASP A 258 -12.09 -10.51 12.74
CA ASP A 258 -12.14 -9.58 13.86
C ASP A 258 -13.11 -8.41 13.55
N PRO A 259 -14.26 -8.29 14.24
CA PRO A 259 -15.31 -7.31 13.94
C PRO A 259 -14.91 -5.86 14.29
N GLN A 260 -13.78 -5.67 14.97
CA GLN A 260 -13.19 -4.34 15.19
C GLN A 260 -12.78 -3.69 13.88
N TYR A 261 -12.44 -4.50 12.86
CA TYR A 261 -12.12 -4.03 11.53
C TYR A 261 -13.38 -3.99 10.69
N PRO A 262 -13.83 -2.82 10.24
CA PRO A 262 -15.14 -2.75 9.63
C PRO A 262 -15.28 -3.48 8.29
N ARG A 263 -14.18 -3.63 7.55
CA ARG A 263 -14.14 -4.47 6.35
C ARG A 263 -14.47 -5.96 6.61
N ASN A 264 -14.24 -6.45 7.83
CA ASN A 264 -14.54 -7.83 8.24
C ASN A 264 -16.02 -8.00 8.61
N ARG A 265 -16.77 -6.90 8.77
CA ARG A 265 -18.18 -6.97 9.13
C ARG A 265 -18.98 -7.56 7.97
N VAL A 266 -19.95 -8.38 8.33
CA VAL A 266 -20.84 -9.07 7.42
C VAL A 266 -21.78 -8.07 6.77
N ARG A 267 -21.82 -8.02 5.43
CA ARG A 267 -22.76 -7.20 4.67
C ARG A 267 -24.13 -7.91 4.55
N PRO A 268 -25.23 -7.19 4.27
CA PRO A 268 -26.53 -7.82 4.05
C PRO A 268 -26.46 -8.91 2.97
N GLY A 269 -26.92 -10.13 3.31
CA GLY A 269 -26.86 -11.30 2.42
C GLY A 269 -25.54 -12.06 2.39
N GLU A 270 -24.55 -11.64 3.18
CA GLU A 270 -23.24 -12.28 3.27
C GLU A 270 -23.17 -13.24 4.48
N THR A 271 -22.39 -14.32 4.37
CA THR A 271 -22.05 -15.17 5.53
C THR A 271 -20.76 -14.68 6.19
N PRO A 272 -20.48 -15.03 7.47
CA PRO A 272 -19.20 -14.66 8.10
C PRO A 272 -17.96 -15.11 7.32
N GLU A 273 -18.02 -16.28 6.69
CA GLU A 273 -16.93 -16.82 5.88
C GLU A 273 -16.73 -16.03 4.59
N MET A 274 -17.81 -15.62 3.94
CA MET A 274 -17.77 -14.77 2.75
C MET A 274 -17.18 -13.39 3.08
N ALA A 275 -17.57 -12.81 4.23
CA ALA A 275 -17.04 -11.53 4.69
C ALA A 275 -15.52 -11.60 4.97
N ALA A 276 -15.07 -12.69 5.60
CA ALA A 276 -13.66 -12.92 5.87
C ALA A 276 -12.86 -13.09 4.57
N TRP A 277 -13.37 -13.87 3.60
CA TRP A 277 -12.71 -14.05 2.31
C TRP A 277 -12.67 -12.75 1.50
N ARG A 278 -13.76 -11.97 1.47
CA ARG A 278 -13.81 -10.64 0.85
C ARG A 278 -12.78 -9.71 1.46
N SER A 279 -12.69 -9.69 2.79
CA SER A 279 -11.69 -8.88 3.51
C SER A 279 -10.26 -9.29 3.13
N CYS A 280 -9.97 -10.58 3.07
CA CYS A 280 -8.66 -11.10 2.65
C CYS A 280 -8.30 -10.70 1.21
N LEU A 281 -9.24 -10.81 0.27
CA LEU A 281 -9.02 -10.38 -1.12
C LEU A 281 -8.71 -8.89 -1.19
N SER A 282 -9.48 -8.06 -0.48
CA SER A 282 -9.28 -6.61 -0.46
C SER A 282 -7.92 -6.24 0.14
N PHE A 283 -7.56 -6.83 1.29
CA PHE A 283 -6.25 -6.69 1.93
C PHE A 283 -5.12 -7.05 0.96
N THR A 284 -5.23 -8.20 0.29
CA THR A 284 -4.21 -8.69 -0.64
C THR A 284 -3.99 -7.71 -1.78
N LYS A 285 -5.07 -7.26 -2.40
CA LYS A 285 -5.05 -6.33 -3.54
C LYS A 285 -4.40 -5.01 -3.15
N SER A 286 -4.87 -4.40 -2.05
CA SER A 286 -4.33 -3.15 -1.48
C SER A 286 -2.82 -3.24 -1.28
N HIS A 287 -2.34 -4.27 -0.60
CA HIS A 287 -0.93 -4.42 -0.24
C HIS A 287 -0.04 -4.75 -1.44
N ILE A 288 -0.52 -5.55 -2.41
CA ILE A 288 0.19 -5.76 -3.67
C ILE A 288 0.38 -4.43 -4.41
N ARG A 289 -0.66 -3.59 -4.48
CA ARG A 289 -0.60 -2.27 -5.13
C ARG A 289 0.41 -1.35 -4.44
N SER A 290 0.38 -1.24 -3.12
CA SER A 290 1.37 -0.46 -2.34
C SER A 290 2.80 -0.95 -2.62
N LEU A 291 3.06 -2.25 -2.47
CA LEU A 291 4.40 -2.82 -2.65
C LEU A 291 4.91 -2.68 -4.09
N LYS A 292 4.07 -2.87 -5.11
CA LYS A 292 4.46 -2.66 -6.51
C LYS A 292 4.88 -1.21 -6.77
N ARG A 293 4.24 -0.22 -6.14
CA ARG A 293 4.65 1.19 -6.24
C ARG A 293 6.03 1.43 -5.62
N LYS A 294 6.29 0.84 -4.45
CA LYS A 294 7.60 0.91 -3.78
C LYS A 294 8.71 0.22 -4.59
N ILE A 295 8.42 -0.91 -5.23
CA ILE A 295 9.39 -1.68 -6.04
C ILE A 295 9.70 -0.99 -7.38
N ARG A 296 8.73 -0.28 -7.98
CA ARG A 296 8.92 0.43 -9.27
C ARG A 296 9.99 1.51 -9.23
N GLN A 297 10.40 1.99 -8.04
CA GLN A 297 11.43 3.02 -7.91
C GLN A 297 12.87 2.52 -8.16
N HIS A 298 13.12 1.21 -8.31
CA HIS A 298 14.50 0.67 -8.31
C HIS A 298 14.89 -0.36 -9.38
N ALA A 299 14.14 -0.56 -10.47
CA ALA A 299 14.50 -1.60 -11.43
C ALA A 299 15.38 -1.08 -12.59
N GLU A 300 16.68 -1.37 -12.53
CA GLU A 300 17.59 -1.34 -13.69
C GLU A 300 17.23 -2.49 -14.67
N GLU A 301 16.16 -2.31 -15.43
CA GLU A 301 15.66 -3.31 -16.39
C GLU A 301 16.36 -3.26 -17.76
N LYS A 302 17.26 -2.29 -17.95
CA LYS A 302 17.94 -2.14 -19.23
C LYS A 302 18.87 -3.33 -19.46
N ILE A 303 18.54 -4.13 -20.46
CA ILE A 303 19.43 -5.19 -20.96
C ILE A 303 20.66 -4.53 -21.58
N VAL A 304 21.85 -4.92 -21.12
CA VAL A 304 23.13 -4.45 -21.61
C VAL A 304 23.93 -5.66 -22.09
N ASP A 305 24.32 -5.65 -23.37
CA ASP A 305 25.24 -6.64 -23.89
C ASP A 305 26.68 -6.24 -23.55
N LYS A 306 27.22 -6.86 -22.49
CA LYS A 306 28.56 -6.57 -21.97
C LYS A 306 29.27 -7.88 -21.64
N LYS A 307 30.60 -7.91 -21.81
CA LYS A 307 31.43 -9.04 -21.35
C LYS A 307 31.57 -9.02 -19.83
N ALA A 308 31.61 -10.21 -19.22
CA ALA A 308 31.84 -10.37 -17.78
C ALA A 308 33.12 -9.67 -17.34
N GLN A 309 33.01 -8.78 -16.34
CA GLN A 309 34.15 -8.07 -15.76
C GLN A 309 34.84 -8.83 -14.62
N SER A 310 34.19 -9.85 -14.04
CA SER A 310 34.75 -10.68 -12.98
C SER A 310 34.04 -12.03 -12.93
N LYS A 311 34.73 -13.04 -12.39
CA LYS A 311 34.19 -14.38 -12.07
C LYS A 311 33.80 -14.52 -10.60
N GLU A 312 34.00 -13.48 -9.80
CA GLU A 312 33.66 -13.51 -8.38
C GLU A 312 32.14 -13.57 -8.17
N PRO A 313 31.69 -14.26 -7.10
CA PRO A 313 30.29 -14.30 -6.73
C PRO A 313 29.71 -12.91 -6.54
N MET A 314 28.53 -12.69 -7.11
CA MET A 314 27.81 -11.42 -7.06
C MET A 314 27.09 -11.27 -5.72
N PRO A 315 26.87 -10.02 -5.24
CA PRO A 315 25.98 -9.76 -4.11
C PRO A 315 24.53 -10.15 -4.45
N THR A 316 23.68 -10.25 -3.43
CA THR A 316 22.25 -10.50 -3.65
C THR A 316 21.59 -9.27 -4.26
N HIS A 317 21.06 -9.39 -5.48
CA HIS A 317 20.36 -8.31 -6.18
C HIS A 317 19.41 -8.88 -7.24
N ASP A 318 18.50 -8.05 -7.76
CA ASP A 318 17.56 -8.44 -8.82
C ASP A 318 18.14 -8.08 -10.19
N ALA A 319 18.01 -8.96 -11.17
CA ALA A 319 18.52 -8.72 -12.53
C ALA A 319 17.67 -9.41 -13.61
N MET A 320 17.83 -8.95 -14.85
CA MET A 320 17.41 -9.71 -16.04
C MET A 320 18.42 -10.82 -16.27
N ILE A 321 17.96 -12.07 -16.38
CA ILE A 321 18.79 -13.26 -16.47
C ILE A 321 18.36 -14.09 -17.69
N LYS A 322 19.31 -14.40 -18.57
CA LYS A 322 19.12 -15.28 -19.71
C LYS A 322 19.44 -16.72 -19.32
N ILE A 323 18.52 -17.63 -19.63
CA ILE A 323 18.73 -19.07 -19.52
C ILE A 323 19.60 -19.50 -20.71
N ARG A 324 20.89 -19.78 -20.49
CA ARG A 324 21.84 -19.98 -21.60
C ARG A 324 21.88 -21.42 -22.09
N SER A 325 22.00 -22.37 -21.16
CA SER A 325 22.06 -23.80 -21.47
C SER A 325 21.59 -24.63 -20.29
N ILE A 326 21.01 -25.80 -20.57
CA ILE A 326 20.54 -26.74 -19.56
C ILE A 326 21.07 -28.12 -19.93
N LYS A 327 21.86 -28.72 -19.04
CA LYS A 327 22.50 -30.02 -19.29
C LYS A 327 22.03 -31.04 -18.27
N SER A 328 21.63 -32.22 -18.75
CA SER A 328 21.42 -33.37 -17.87
C SER A 328 22.76 -33.78 -17.26
N GLN A 329 22.81 -33.85 -15.94
CA GLN A 329 24.00 -34.24 -15.21
C GLN A 329 23.59 -35.03 -13.96
N PRO A 330 23.40 -36.36 -14.05
CA PRO A 330 23.01 -37.19 -12.92
C PRO A 330 23.91 -36.96 -11.70
N THR A 331 23.33 -37.07 -10.49
CA THR A 331 24.14 -36.97 -9.27
C THR A 331 25.05 -38.20 -9.12
N LYS A 332 26.06 -38.12 -8.24
CA LYS A 332 26.95 -39.27 -7.95
C LYS A 332 26.20 -40.52 -7.50
N LYS A 333 24.99 -40.37 -6.95
CA LYS A 333 24.12 -41.47 -6.50
C LYS A 333 23.12 -41.93 -7.57
N GLY A 334 23.23 -41.44 -8.81
CA GLY A 334 22.34 -41.81 -9.92
C GLY A 334 20.99 -41.08 -9.94
N GLY A 335 20.74 -40.13 -9.03
CA GLY A 335 19.52 -39.33 -9.02
C GLY A 335 19.45 -38.38 -10.22
N GLU A 336 18.25 -38.19 -10.77
CA GLU A 336 18.01 -37.30 -11.91
C GLU A 336 18.38 -35.86 -11.54
N SER A 337 19.22 -35.18 -12.34
CA SER A 337 19.50 -33.77 -12.10
C SER A 337 19.88 -33.01 -13.37
N TYR A 338 19.55 -31.74 -13.42
CA TYR A 338 19.85 -30.84 -14.54
C TYR A 338 20.60 -29.61 -14.03
N LEU A 339 21.69 -29.24 -14.71
CA LEU A 339 22.46 -28.05 -14.42
C LEU A 339 22.11 -26.96 -15.44
N MET A 340 21.55 -25.86 -14.94
CA MET A 340 21.16 -24.69 -15.72
C MET A 340 22.25 -23.63 -15.62
N GLU A 341 22.77 -23.20 -16.76
CA GLU A 341 23.66 -22.05 -16.89
C GLU A 341 22.83 -20.78 -17.11
N LEU A 342 23.09 -19.77 -16.29
CA LEU A 342 22.37 -18.50 -16.24
C LEU A 342 23.36 -17.37 -16.53
N GLN A 343 22.99 -16.43 -17.40
CA GLN A 343 23.77 -15.25 -17.73
C GLN A 343 23.04 -13.99 -17.27
N VAL A 344 23.71 -13.12 -16.53
CA VAL A 344 23.17 -11.82 -16.11
C VAL A 344 23.17 -10.87 -17.30
N MET A 345 22.05 -10.22 -17.55
CA MET A 345 21.80 -9.37 -18.71
C MET A 345 21.61 -7.89 -18.38
N SER A 346 21.46 -7.52 -17.10
CA SER A 346 21.26 -6.13 -16.68
C SER A 346 22.11 -5.76 -15.45
N GLY A 347 22.21 -4.46 -15.19
CA GLY A 347 22.94 -3.87 -14.07
C GLY A 347 24.47 -4.02 -14.15
N ASP A 348 25.14 -3.68 -13.04
CA ASP A 348 26.61 -3.69 -12.92
C ASP A 348 27.27 -5.05 -13.17
N HIS A 349 26.47 -6.12 -13.04
CA HIS A 349 26.94 -7.50 -13.16
C HIS A 349 26.61 -8.13 -14.52
N ALA A 350 26.10 -7.36 -15.49
CA ALA A 350 25.81 -7.83 -16.85
C ALA A 350 27.02 -8.55 -17.48
N GLY A 351 26.73 -9.66 -18.15
CA GLY A 351 27.70 -10.55 -18.77
C GLY A 351 28.20 -11.69 -17.87
N ARG A 352 27.99 -11.63 -16.55
CA ARG A 352 28.45 -12.69 -15.63
C ARG A 352 27.59 -13.95 -15.72
N HIS A 353 28.19 -15.10 -15.40
CA HIS A 353 27.55 -16.41 -15.46
C HIS A 353 27.46 -17.04 -14.07
N PHE A 354 26.39 -17.78 -13.82
CA PHE A 354 26.25 -18.62 -12.64
C PHE A 354 25.40 -19.87 -12.97
N TRP A 355 25.36 -20.83 -12.06
CA TRP A 355 24.71 -22.11 -12.32
C TRP A 355 23.70 -22.44 -11.23
N ASN A 356 22.57 -23.03 -11.63
CA ASN A 356 21.57 -23.55 -10.72
C ASN A 356 21.28 -25.01 -11.03
N ARG A 357 21.22 -25.87 -10.01
CA ARG A 357 20.95 -27.30 -10.17
C ARG A 357 19.52 -27.63 -9.77
N PHE A 358 18.84 -28.38 -10.62
CA PHE A 358 17.51 -28.94 -10.38
C PHE A 358 17.62 -30.43 -10.10
N TYR A 359 16.86 -30.91 -9.13
CA TYR A 359 16.85 -32.30 -8.67
C TYR A 359 15.50 -32.94 -8.94
N GLY A 360 15.53 -34.10 -9.60
CA GLY A 360 14.37 -34.93 -9.91
C GLY A 360 14.36 -36.22 -9.10
N THR A 361 13.69 -37.24 -9.63
CA THR A 361 13.51 -38.54 -8.99
C THR A 361 14.85 -39.15 -8.55
N GLY A 362 14.87 -39.77 -7.37
CA GLY A 362 16.09 -40.38 -6.79
C GLY A 362 16.98 -39.41 -6.01
N ASN A 363 16.49 -38.20 -5.70
CA ASN A 363 17.14 -37.26 -4.78
C ASN A 363 16.27 -37.01 -3.54
N HIS A 364 16.77 -36.19 -2.60
CA HIS A 364 16.06 -35.85 -1.38
C HIS A 364 14.75 -35.09 -1.65
N ASP A 365 13.65 -35.47 -0.98
CA ASP A 365 12.30 -34.94 -1.21
C ASP A 365 12.22 -33.41 -1.15
N THR A 366 12.85 -32.78 -0.15
CA THR A 366 12.95 -31.32 -0.06
C THR A 366 13.59 -30.69 -1.29
N ALA A 367 14.66 -31.29 -1.84
CA ALA A 367 15.33 -30.77 -3.03
C ALA A 367 14.46 -30.91 -4.28
N ILE A 368 13.72 -32.02 -4.39
CA ILE A 368 12.72 -32.24 -5.43
C ILE A 368 11.62 -31.17 -5.33
N LYS A 369 11.05 -30.96 -4.14
CA LYS A 369 9.99 -29.96 -3.91
C LYS A 369 10.42 -28.55 -4.29
N ILE A 370 11.64 -28.15 -3.90
CA ILE A 370 12.22 -26.84 -4.28
C ILE A 370 12.41 -26.77 -5.80
N SER A 371 12.96 -27.82 -6.41
CA SER A 371 13.21 -27.88 -7.86
C SER A 371 11.92 -27.82 -8.68
N THR A 372 10.88 -28.53 -8.25
CA THR A 372 9.54 -28.48 -8.88
C THR A 372 8.93 -27.10 -8.75
N SER A 373 8.96 -26.49 -7.57
CA SER A 373 8.43 -25.13 -7.38
C SER A 373 9.16 -24.12 -8.28
N MET A 374 10.49 -24.24 -8.39
CA MET A 374 11.29 -23.36 -9.23
C MET A 374 11.03 -23.61 -10.73
N LYS A 375 10.89 -24.88 -11.14
CA LYS A 375 10.47 -25.27 -12.50
C LYS A 375 9.15 -24.60 -12.88
N ASP A 376 8.15 -24.66 -12.01
CA ASP A 376 6.84 -24.08 -12.28
C ASP A 376 6.91 -22.55 -12.37
N LYS A 377 7.76 -21.89 -11.55
CA LYS A 377 8.01 -20.44 -11.67
C LYS A 377 8.71 -20.07 -12.98
N ILE A 378 9.69 -20.86 -13.44
CA ILE A 378 10.33 -20.66 -14.74
C ILE A 378 9.30 -20.83 -15.86
N ALA A 379 8.46 -21.87 -15.82
CA ALA A 379 7.42 -22.11 -16.81
C ALA A 379 6.49 -20.89 -16.94
N LYS A 380 6.02 -20.36 -15.80
CA LYS A 380 5.19 -19.14 -15.74
C LYS A 380 5.94 -17.91 -16.28
N ALA A 381 7.15 -17.62 -15.78
CA ALA A 381 7.92 -16.44 -16.16
C ALA A 381 8.35 -16.43 -17.64
N THR A 382 8.56 -17.60 -18.23
CA THR A 382 8.94 -17.76 -19.65
C THR A 382 7.75 -18.00 -20.58
N GLN A 383 6.53 -18.11 -20.04
CA GLN A 383 5.32 -18.52 -20.77
C GLN A 383 5.56 -19.78 -21.61
N THR A 384 6.28 -20.75 -21.06
CA THR A 384 6.68 -21.98 -21.74
C THR A 384 6.10 -23.18 -21.00
N GLU A 385 5.52 -24.13 -21.72
CA GLU A 385 4.96 -25.33 -21.13
C GLU A 385 6.08 -26.30 -20.69
N VAL A 386 6.21 -26.48 -19.37
CA VAL A 386 7.23 -27.32 -18.73
C VAL A 386 6.56 -28.33 -17.81
N GLN A 387 6.23 -29.50 -18.34
CA GLN A 387 5.55 -30.57 -17.59
C GLN A 387 6.54 -31.30 -16.67
N SER A 388 7.72 -31.64 -17.18
CA SER A 388 8.79 -32.35 -16.49
C SER A 388 10.07 -31.51 -16.33
N LEU A 389 11.03 -31.96 -15.52
CA LEU A 389 12.35 -31.29 -15.43
C LEU A 389 13.10 -31.31 -16.76
N LYS A 390 12.95 -32.37 -17.57
CA LYS A 390 13.53 -32.46 -18.91
C LYS A 390 13.04 -31.32 -19.82
N ASP A 391 11.78 -30.91 -19.66
CA ASP A 391 11.20 -29.82 -20.45
C ASP A 391 11.81 -28.45 -20.15
N LEU A 392 12.60 -28.30 -19.07
CA LEU A 392 13.32 -27.05 -18.80
C LEU A 392 14.19 -26.65 -19.99
N MET A 393 14.72 -27.60 -20.78
CA MET A 393 15.50 -27.29 -21.99
C MET A 393 14.74 -26.43 -23.00
N LYS A 394 13.39 -26.46 -23.01
CA LYS A 394 12.56 -25.59 -23.88
C LYS A 394 12.66 -24.11 -23.51
N THR A 395 13.17 -23.79 -22.32
CA THR A 395 13.31 -22.43 -21.81
C THR A 395 14.67 -21.80 -22.16
N GLU A 396 15.56 -22.54 -22.83
CA GLU A 396 16.83 -22.00 -23.32
C GLU A 396 16.63 -20.77 -24.22
N GLY A 397 17.50 -19.78 -24.05
CA GLY A 397 17.45 -18.50 -24.74
C GLY A 397 16.45 -17.49 -24.15
N LYS A 398 15.50 -17.92 -23.31
CA LYS A 398 14.53 -17.02 -22.67
C LYS A 398 15.21 -16.15 -21.62
N ILE A 399 14.68 -14.93 -21.45
CA ILE A 399 15.13 -13.98 -20.43
C ILE A 399 14.03 -13.86 -19.39
N ILE A 400 14.39 -14.01 -18.13
CA ILE A 400 13.50 -13.85 -16.97
C ILE A 400 14.07 -12.80 -16.04
N ARG A 401 13.19 -12.13 -15.28
CA ARG A 401 13.63 -11.34 -14.13
C ARG A 401 13.73 -12.25 -12.92
N ALA A 402 14.88 -12.28 -12.25
CA ALA A 402 15.09 -13.11 -11.08
C ALA A 402 16.07 -12.45 -10.09
N ARG A 403 15.94 -12.81 -8.82
CA ARG A 403 16.90 -12.46 -7.77
C ARG A 403 18.09 -13.39 -7.86
N ILE A 404 19.28 -12.83 -7.91
CA ILE A 404 20.53 -13.56 -7.73
C ILE A 404 20.76 -13.66 -6.23
N LYS A 405 20.94 -14.87 -5.69
CA LYS A 405 21.24 -15.08 -4.27
C LYS A 405 22.73 -15.33 -4.09
N HIS A 406 23.36 -14.54 -3.24
CA HIS A 406 24.71 -14.83 -2.77
C HIS A 406 24.67 -15.93 -1.71
N LYS A 407 25.37 -17.04 -1.96
CA LYS A 407 25.62 -18.08 -0.97
C LYS A 407 27.07 -17.93 -0.48
N PRO A 408 27.27 -17.48 0.77
CA PRO A 408 28.62 -17.42 1.32
C PRO A 408 29.21 -18.83 1.35
N GLY A 409 30.50 -18.95 1.08
CA GLY A 409 31.21 -20.22 1.13
C GLY A 409 31.23 -20.75 2.56
N THR A 410 30.83 -22.00 2.76
CA THR A 410 30.83 -22.65 4.08
C THR A 410 31.49 -24.03 3.97
N SER A 411 32.18 -24.47 5.03
CA SER A 411 32.73 -25.83 5.12
C SER A 411 33.70 -26.19 3.98
N GLY A 412 34.53 -25.24 3.54
CA GLY A 412 35.52 -25.45 2.48
C GLY A 412 34.98 -25.34 1.05
N PHE A 413 33.67 -25.10 0.87
CA PHE A 413 33.11 -24.79 -0.45
C PHE A 413 33.24 -23.28 -0.74
N PRO A 414 33.61 -22.90 -1.99
CA PRO A 414 33.68 -21.49 -2.36
C PRO A 414 32.30 -20.84 -2.32
N ALA A 415 32.28 -19.52 -2.15
CA ALA A 415 31.05 -18.75 -2.33
C ALA A 415 30.53 -18.92 -3.77
N GLN A 416 29.21 -18.96 -3.92
CA GLN A 416 28.58 -19.17 -5.22
C GLN A 416 27.29 -18.36 -5.34
N ASN A 417 26.82 -18.19 -6.57
CA ASN A 417 25.50 -17.65 -6.84
C ASN A 417 24.54 -18.77 -7.23
N GLU A 418 23.32 -18.65 -6.74
CA GLU A 418 22.19 -19.48 -7.15
C GLU A 418 21.03 -18.56 -7.55
N ILE A 419 20.08 -19.10 -8.32
CA ILE A 419 18.86 -18.36 -8.61
C ILE A 419 17.98 -18.36 -7.34
N GLY A 420 17.55 -17.17 -6.94
CA GLY A 420 16.61 -16.95 -5.86
C GLY A 420 15.19 -16.90 -6.38
N ASP A 421 14.45 -15.87 -5.98
CA ASP A 421 13.07 -15.66 -6.42
C ASP A 421 12.99 -15.30 -7.90
N ILE A 422 12.10 -15.96 -8.62
CA ILE A 422 11.79 -15.68 -10.02
C ILE A 422 10.54 -14.82 -10.06
N PHE A 423 10.61 -13.70 -10.79
CA PHE A 423 9.51 -12.77 -10.93
C PHE A 423 8.59 -13.27 -12.04
N VAL A 424 7.35 -13.65 -11.69
CA VAL A 424 6.34 -14.21 -12.61
C VAL A 424 5.31 -13.19 -13.07
N ASN A 425 5.16 -12.09 -12.33
CA ASN A 425 4.27 -10.98 -12.67
C ASN A 425 5.12 -9.82 -13.19
N GLN A 426 5.09 -9.56 -14.49
CA GLN A 426 5.65 -8.34 -15.09
C GLN A 426 4.61 -7.21 -15.04
#